data_AF-A0A7C9JMH0-F1
#
_entry.id   AF-A0A7C9JMH0-F1
#
_cell.length_a   1.000
_cell.length_b   1.000
_cell.length_c   1.000
_cell.angle_alpha   90.00
_cell.angle_beta   90.00
_cell.angle_gamma   90.00
#
_symmetry.space_group_name_H-M   'P 1'
#
loop_
_entity.id
_entity.type
_entity.pdbx_description
1 polymer ?
#
loop_
_entity_poly.entity_id
_entity_poly.type
_entity_poly.pdbx_seq_one_letter_code
_entity_poly.pdbx_strand_id
1 'polypeptide(L)'
;MVRWFCPYCWKEVDERDRICPYCGSDLSKFSTLDYEEKLILALDSPITQNRVFAIEVLGKKKVKKAVDKLCKMLFEERDTLELIEIAIALFNIGSKEAFECLNKRSKIKDNKLLNKTLEKFLDRINGQSLV
;
A
#
# COMPACT_ATOMS: atom_id res chain seq x y z
N MET A 1 4.94 -10.92 -26.11
CA MET A 1 3.94 -11.90 -25.61
C MET A 1 3.33 -11.32 -24.35
N VAL A 2 2.01 -11.25 -24.27
CA VAL A 2 1.30 -10.74 -23.08
C VAL A 2 1.31 -11.84 -22.01
N ARG A 3 1.50 -11.47 -20.74
CA ARG A 3 1.40 -12.38 -19.59
C ARG A 3 0.21 -12.00 -18.73
N TRP A 4 -0.52 -12.99 -18.24
CA TRP A 4 -1.69 -12.82 -17.40
C TRP A 4 -1.37 -13.24 -15.97
N PHE A 5 -1.86 -12.49 -14.99
CA PHE A 5 -1.60 -12.76 -13.57
C PHE A 5 -2.90 -12.78 -12.79
N CYS A 6 -3.01 -13.70 -11.83
CA CYS A 6 -4.09 -13.69 -10.85
C CYS A 6 -3.95 -12.43 -9.95
N PRO A 7 -4.97 -11.56 -9.84
CA PRO A 7 -4.87 -10.34 -9.04
C PRO A 7 -4.86 -10.59 -7.52
N TYR A 8 -5.17 -11.82 -7.08
CA TYR A 8 -5.26 -12.18 -5.66
C TYR A 8 -3.99 -12.85 -5.12
N CYS A 9 -3.27 -13.61 -5.95
CA CYS A 9 -2.04 -14.30 -5.54
C CYS A 9 -0.82 -14.02 -6.42
N TRP A 10 -1.01 -13.25 -7.50
CA TRP A 10 0.03 -12.80 -8.42
C TRP A 10 0.85 -13.87 -9.13
N LYS A 11 0.37 -15.12 -9.14
CA LYS A 11 0.92 -16.16 -10.00
C LYS A 11 0.44 -15.99 -11.43
N GLU A 12 1.32 -16.33 -12.38
CA GLU A 12 1.02 -16.31 -13.81
C GLU A 12 -0.04 -17.38 -14.12
N VAL A 13 -1.06 -17.00 -14.89
CA VAL A 13 -2.24 -17.83 -15.25
C VAL A 13 -2.47 -17.81 -16.77
N ASP A 14 -3.28 -18.73 -17.28
CA ASP A 14 -3.74 -18.68 -18.68
C ASP A 14 -4.85 -17.62 -18.82
N GLU A 15 -4.93 -16.96 -19.98
CA GLU A 15 -5.97 -15.97 -20.28
C GLU A 15 -7.40 -16.54 -20.11
N ARG A 16 -7.57 -17.84 -20.33
CA ARG A 16 -8.85 -18.54 -20.27
C ARG A 16 -9.20 -19.01 -18.86
N ASP A 17 -8.28 -18.91 -17.90
CA ASP A 17 -8.56 -19.31 -16.53
C ASP A 17 -9.71 -18.46 -15.96
N ARG A 18 -10.75 -19.13 -15.47
CA ARG A 18 -11.85 -18.50 -14.72
C ARG A 18 -11.68 -18.67 -13.22
N ILE A 19 -11.04 -19.75 -12.80
CA ILE A 19 -10.66 -20.04 -11.43
C ILE A 19 -9.13 -20.14 -11.41
N CYS A 20 -8.48 -19.41 -10.50
CA CYS A 20 -7.03 -19.47 -10.36
C CYS A 20 -6.61 -20.87 -9.88
N PRO A 21 -5.74 -21.59 -10.61
CA PRO A 21 -5.31 -22.95 -10.24
C PRO A 21 -4.44 -22.98 -8.97
N TYR A 22 -3.96 -21.83 -8.49
CA TYR A 22 -3.06 -21.77 -7.35
C TYR A 22 -3.71 -21.34 -6.04
N CYS A 23 -4.72 -20.46 -6.09
CA CYS A 23 -5.39 -19.96 -4.89
C CYS A 23 -6.92 -20.17 -4.89
N GLY A 24 -7.49 -20.73 -5.98
CA GLY A 24 -8.92 -21.03 -6.07
C GLY A 24 -9.83 -19.81 -6.25
N SER A 25 -9.28 -18.60 -6.40
CA SER A 25 -10.08 -17.39 -6.60
C SER A 25 -10.79 -17.38 -7.94
N ASP A 26 -12.04 -16.93 -7.96
CA ASP A 26 -12.78 -16.64 -9.20
C ASP A 26 -12.27 -15.33 -9.84
N LEU A 27 -11.60 -15.46 -10.98
CA LEU A 27 -11.00 -14.37 -11.73
C LEU A 27 -12.04 -13.49 -12.43
N SER A 28 -13.24 -14.01 -12.71
CA SER A 28 -14.32 -13.23 -13.33
C SER A 28 -14.80 -12.11 -12.42
N LYS A 29 -14.75 -12.32 -11.11
CA LYS A 29 -15.13 -11.34 -10.08
C LYS A 29 -14.21 -10.13 -10.01
N PHE A 30 -12.99 -10.22 -10.54
CA PHE A 30 -12.09 -9.06 -10.51
C PHE A 30 -12.70 -7.84 -11.23
N SER A 31 -13.43 -8.08 -12.32
CA SER A 31 -14.09 -7.02 -13.08
C SER A 31 -15.13 -6.25 -12.25
N THR A 32 -15.80 -6.94 -11.32
CA THR A 32 -16.88 -6.38 -10.48
C THR A 32 -16.39 -5.64 -9.25
N LEU A 33 -15.11 -5.77 -8.88
CA LEU A 33 -14.54 -5.05 -7.74
C LEU A 33 -14.54 -3.54 -7.98
N ASP A 34 -14.71 -2.80 -6.89
CA ASP A 34 -14.54 -1.35 -6.92
C ASP A 34 -13.08 -0.99 -7.25
N TYR A 35 -12.85 0.25 -7.71
CA TYR A 35 -11.51 0.67 -8.11
C TYR A 35 -10.51 0.66 -6.93
N GLU A 36 -10.97 0.91 -5.71
CA GLU A 36 -10.13 0.97 -4.52
C GLU A 36 -9.69 -0.44 -4.08
N GLU A 37 -10.58 -1.42 -4.16
CA GLU A 37 -10.30 -2.84 -3.94
C GLU A 37 -9.28 -3.36 -4.94
N LYS A 38 -9.41 -2.99 -6.22
CA LYS A 38 -8.41 -3.33 -7.25
C LYS A 38 -7.02 -2.77 -6.91
N LEU A 39 -6.95 -1.54 -6.40
CA LEU A 39 -5.70 -0.93 -5.97
C LEU A 39 -5.13 -1.59 -4.71
N ILE A 40 -5.98 -1.97 -3.74
CA ILE A 40 -5.53 -2.68 -2.54
C ILE A 40 -4.94 -4.04 -2.92
N LEU A 41 -5.53 -4.78 -3.87
CA LEU A 41 -4.96 -6.02 -4.39
C LEU A 41 -3.60 -5.79 -5.09
N ALA A 42 -3.44 -4.67 -5.79
CA ALA A 42 -2.19 -4.28 -6.44
C ALA A 42 -1.01 -4.03 -5.48
N LEU A 43 -1.27 -3.82 -4.18
CA LEU A 43 -0.23 -3.72 -3.15
C LEU A 43 0.57 -5.03 -2.98
N ASP A 44 0.03 -6.16 -3.41
CA ASP A 44 0.70 -7.47 -3.38
C ASP A 44 1.42 -7.82 -4.68
N SER A 45 1.49 -6.88 -5.64
CA SER A 45 2.14 -7.12 -6.92
C SER A 45 3.63 -7.46 -6.74
N PRO A 46 4.18 -8.46 -7.45
CA PRO A 46 5.60 -8.79 -7.39
C PRO A 46 6.46 -7.67 -7.99
N ILE A 47 5.86 -6.80 -8.81
CA ILE A 47 6.53 -5.70 -9.48
C ILE A 47 6.46 -4.46 -8.59
N THR A 48 7.61 -3.98 -8.11
CA THR A 48 7.72 -2.80 -7.24
C THR A 48 7.04 -1.56 -7.82
N GLN A 49 7.19 -1.31 -9.12
CA GLN A 49 6.59 -0.15 -9.79
C GLN A 49 5.05 -0.19 -9.72
N ASN A 50 4.44 -1.37 -9.85
CA ASN A 50 2.98 -1.53 -9.73
C ASN A 50 2.51 -1.24 -8.31
N ARG A 51 3.25 -1.70 -7.30
CA ARG A 51 2.95 -1.41 -5.89
C ARG A 51 3.05 0.08 -5.61
N VAL A 52 4.15 0.72 -6.01
CA VAL A 52 4.39 2.17 -5.82
C VAL A 52 3.26 2.99 -6.44
N PHE A 53 2.83 2.65 -7.66
CA PHE A 53 1.68 3.31 -8.29
C PHE A 53 0.40 3.14 -7.47
N ALA A 54 0.11 1.92 -7.01
CA ALA A 54 -1.07 1.68 -6.18
C ALA A 54 -1.02 2.45 -4.86
N ILE A 55 0.14 2.47 -4.19
CA ILE A 55 0.38 3.21 -2.93
C ILE A 55 0.09 4.70 -3.14
N GLU A 56 0.66 5.31 -4.17
CA GLU A 56 0.49 6.73 -4.49
C GLU A 56 -0.99 7.08 -4.71
N VAL A 57 -1.69 6.29 -5.53
CA VAL A 57 -3.10 6.53 -5.86
C VAL A 57 -4.00 6.36 -4.63
N LEU A 58 -3.77 5.32 -3.82
CA LEU A 58 -4.50 5.09 -2.57
C LEU A 58 -4.34 6.26 -1.59
N GLY A 59 -3.11 6.79 -1.47
CA GLY A 59 -2.79 7.97 -0.68
C GLY A 59 -3.54 9.21 -1.15
N LYS A 60 -3.46 9.52 -2.45
CA LYS A 60 -4.14 10.67 -3.07
C LYS A 60 -5.66 10.60 -2.95
N LYS A 61 -6.23 9.41 -3.07
CA LYS A 61 -7.67 9.16 -2.92
C LYS A 61 -8.13 9.04 -1.46
N LYS A 62 -7.21 9.04 -0.50
CA LYS A 62 -7.48 8.92 0.95
C LYS A 62 -8.26 7.64 1.30
N VAL A 63 -7.91 6.52 0.67
CA VAL A 63 -8.61 5.24 0.83
C VAL A 63 -8.33 4.65 2.21
N LYS A 64 -9.23 4.89 3.17
CA LYS A 64 -9.08 4.40 4.56
C LYS A 64 -9.00 2.87 4.65
N LYS A 65 -9.69 2.14 3.76
CA LYS A 65 -9.65 0.66 3.69
C LYS A 65 -8.21 0.12 3.48
N ALA A 66 -7.29 0.92 2.94
CA ALA A 66 -5.92 0.50 2.67
C ALA A 66 -4.96 0.66 3.87
N VAL A 67 -5.37 1.37 4.94
CA VAL A 67 -4.47 1.76 6.04
C VAL A 67 -3.82 0.54 6.67
N ASP A 68 -4.59 -0.49 7.02
CA ASP A 68 -4.05 -1.69 7.68
C ASP A 68 -2.98 -2.38 6.84
N LYS A 69 -3.22 -2.51 5.53
CA LYS A 69 -2.30 -3.14 4.60
C LYS A 69 -1.02 -2.32 4.42
N LEU A 70 -1.17 -1.01 4.19
CA LEU A 70 -0.04 -0.08 4.05
C LEU A 70 0.81 -0.04 5.32
N CYS A 71 0.15 -0.05 6.49
CA CYS A 71 0.83 -0.13 7.77
C CYS A 71 1.64 -1.41 7.91
N LYS A 72 1.07 -2.57 7.60
CA LYS A 72 1.83 -3.83 7.58
C LYS A 72 3.07 -3.72 6.69
N MET A 73 2.92 -3.22 5.46
CA MET A 73 4.02 -3.06 4.51
C MET A 73 5.12 -2.11 5.00
N LEU A 74 4.78 -1.08 5.79
CA LEU A 74 5.74 -0.11 6.32
C LEU A 74 6.73 -0.72 7.35
N PHE A 75 6.39 -1.88 7.93
CA PHE A 75 7.25 -2.63 8.87
C PHE A 75 7.96 -3.83 8.22
N GLU A 76 7.76 -4.06 6.92
CA GLU A 76 8.45 -5.13 6.18
C GLU A 76 9.82 -4.64 5.67
N GLU A 77 10.72 -5.59 5.38
CA GLU A 77 11.97 -5.30 4.68
C GLU A 77 11.66 -4.96 3.22
N ARG A 78 11.83 -3.69 2.86
CA ARG A 78 11.53 -3.14 1.54
C ARG A 78 12.53 -2.04 1.18
N ASP A 79 12.58 -1.70 -0.11
CA ASP A 79 13.37 -0.57 -0.57
C ASP A 79 12.98 0.73 0.16
N THR A 80 13.98 1.58 0.42
CA THR A 80 13.80 2.81 1.19
C THR A 80 12.81 3.77 0.51
N LEU A 81 12.82 3.87 -0.82
CA LEU A 81 11.91 4.75 -1.55
C LEU A 81 10.48 4.21 -1.50
N GLU A 82 10.29 2.89 -1.59
CA GLU A 82 8.98 2.27 -1.41
C GLU A 82 8.42 2.53 0.00
N LEU A 83 9.24 2.38 1.05
CA LEU A 83 8.82 2.69 2.42
C LEU A 83 8.43 4.17 2.61
N ILE A 84 9.15 5.09 1.96
CA ILE A 84 8.82 6.52 1.98
C ILE A 84 7.50 6.79 1.28
N GLU A 85 7.23 6.15 0.14
CA GLU A 85 5.95 6.31 -0.56
C GLU A 85 4.78 5.77 0.27
N ILE A 86 4.96 4.64 0.96
CA ILE A 86 3.97 4.12 1.92
C ILE A 86 3.71 5.14 3.03
N ALA A 87 4.76 5.74 3.60
CA ALA A 87 4.62 6.76 4.63
C ALA A 87 3.88 8.02 4.12
N ILE A 88 4.17 8.46 2.89
CA ILE A 88 3.48 9.57 2.23
C ILE A 88 1.99 9.23 2.04
N ALA A 89 1.67 8.03 1.56
CA ALA A 89 0.30 7.60 1.35
C ALA A 89 -0.49 7.57 2.67
N LEU A 90 0.07 6.98 3.73
CA LEU A 90 -0.54 6.98 5.07
C LEU A 90 -0.76 8.39 5.61
N PHE A 91 0.22 9.28 5.45
CA PHE A 91 0.08 10.68 5.84
C PHE A 91 -1.06 11.38 5.08
N ASN A 92 -1.17 11.15 3.77
CA ASN A 92 -2.21 11.74 2.92
C ASN A 92 -3.61 11.19 3.23
N ILE A 93 -3.73 9.89 3.57
CA ILE A 93 -4.99 9.29 4.03
C ILE A 93 -5.48 10.01 5.29
N GLY A 94 -4.57 10.33 6.22
CA GLY A 94 -4.85 11.23 7.33
C GLY A 94 -5.87 10.71 8.35
N SER A 95 -6.05 9.39 8.44
CA SER A 95 -6.87 8.79 9.50
C SER A 95 -6.09 8.70 10.81
N LYS A 96 -6.81 8.55 11.93
CA LYS A 96 -6.20 8.35 13.24
C LYS A 96 -5.27 7.13 13.24
N GLU A 97 -5.73 6.04 12.66
CA GLU A 97 -5.00 4.77 12.55
C GLU A 97 -3.72 4.94 11.71
N ALA A 98 -3.79 5.70 10.62
CA ALA A 98 -2.63 5.99 9.79
C ALA A 98 -1.57 6.81 10.55
N PHE A 99 -1.99 7.84 11.30
CA PHE A 99 -1.06 8.64 12.11
C PHE A 99 -0.46 7.86 13.28
N GLU A 100 -1.25 7.03 13.95
CA GLU A 100 -0.74 6.13 14.99
C GLU A 100 0.32 5.17 14.45
N CYS A 101 0.10 4.65 13.25
CA CYS A 101 1.02 3.78 12.54
C CYS A 101 2.34 4.49 12.16
N LEU A 102 2.28 5.71 11.63
CA LEU A 102 3.47 6.53 11.36
C LEU A 102 4.26 6.83 12.66
N ASN A 103 3.56 7.15 13.75
CA ASN A 103 4.17 7.38 15.06
C ASN A 103 4.81 6.11 15.65
N LYS A 104 4.23 4.94 15.40
CA LYS A 104 4.86 3.66 15.78
C LYS A 104 6.12 3.41 14.95
N ARG A 105 6.08 3.64 13.63
CA ARG A 105 7.23 3.43 12.75
C ARG A 105 8.41 4.36 13.05
N SER A 106 8.15 5.61 13.43
CA SER A 106 9.18 6.62 13.70
C SER A 106 10.06 6.30 14.92
N LYS A 107 9.60 5.41 15.80
CA LYS A 107 10.35 4.92 16.97
C LYS A 107 11.43 3.90 16.58
N ILE A 108 11.34 3.31 15.39
CA ILE A 108 12.32 2.35 14.87
C ILE A 108 13.36 3.10 14.05
N LYS A 109 14.57 3.27 14.62
CA LYS A 109 15.66 4.08 14.04
C LYS A 109 16.61 3.27 13.14
N ASP A 110 16.04 2.44 12.29
CA ASP A 110 16.74 1.51 11.38
C ASP A 110 17.03 2.11 9.98
N ASN A 111 16.23 3.08 9.53
CA ASN A 111 16.37 3.70 8.21
C ASN A 111 16.44 5.23 8.32
N LYS A 112 17.62 5.83 8.11
CA LYS A 112 17.86 7.27 8.32
C LYS A 112 16.96 8.16 7.46
N LEU A 113 16.75 7.81 6.19
CA LEU A 113 15.97 8.65 5.27
C LEU A 113 14.48 8.58 5.60
N LEU A 114 13.96 7.38 5.81
CA LEU A 114 12.57 7.18 6.23
C LEU A 114 12.28 7.89 7.56
N ASN A 115 13.17 7.74 8.55
CA ASN A 115 13.00 8.37 9.86
C ASN A 115 12.93 9.91 9.77
N LYS A 116 13.81 10.53 8.96
CA LYS A 116 13.75 11.97 8.71
C LYS A 116 12.44 12.40 8.05
N THR A 117 11.88 11.58 7.17
CA THR A 117 10.56 11.84 6.56
C THR A 117 9.45 11.74 7.60
N LEU A 118 9.45 10.71 8.44
CA LEU A 118 8.45 10.51 9.49
C LEU A 118 8.46 11.63 10.53
N GLU A 119 9.64 12.11 10.94
CA GLU A 119 9.78 13.25 11.85
C GLU A 119 9.07 14.49 11.30
N LYS A 120 9.30 14.84 10.03
CA LYS A 120 8.60 15.97 9.37
C LYS A 120 7.08 15.80 9.34
N PHE A 121 6.59 14.58 9.17
CA PHE A 121 5.15 14.31 9.17
C PHE A 121 4.54 14.48 10.56
N LEU A 122 5.21 13.97 11.59
CA LEU A 122 4.76 14.07 12.98
C LEU A 122 4.76 15.52 13.46
N ASP A 123 5.77 16.32 13.09
CA ASP A 123 5.80 17.75 13.38
C ASP A 123 4.55 18.46 12.80
N ARG A 124 4.15 18.11 11.57
CA ARG A 124 2.95 18.67 10.92
C ARG A 124 1.66 18.21 11.58
N ILE A 125 1.55 16.95 11.97
CA ILE A 125 0.36 16.40 12.66
C ILE A 125 0.17 17.10 14.01
N ASN A 126 1.26 17.25 14.77
CA ASN A 126 1.24 17.90 16.07
C ASN A 126 0.99 19.42 15.95
N GLY A 127 1.57 20.07 14.94
CA GLY A 127 1.34 21.49 14.65
C GLY A 127 -0.08 21.83 14.18
N GLN A 128 -0.79 20.89 13.56
CA GLN A 128 -2.20 21.05 13.16
C GLN A 128 -3.20 20.87 14.30
N SER A 129 -2.77 20.34 15.45
CA SER A 129 -3.62 20.16 16.64
C SER A 129 -3.72 21.41 17.54
N LEU A 130 -3.08 22.51 17.14
CA LEU A 130 -2.98 23.78 17.89
C LEU A 130 -3.81 24.93 17.30
N VAL A 131 -4.77 24.65 16.41
CA VAL A 131 -5.71 25.65 15.86
C VAL A 131 -7.15 25.18 16.08
#